data_AF-A0ABC8V8S6-F1
#
_entry.id   AF-A0ABC8V8S6-F1
#
_cell.length_a   1.000
_cell.length_b   1.000
_cell.length_c   1.000
_cell.angle_alpha   90.00
_cell.angle_beta   90.00
_cell.angle_gamma   90.00
#
_symmetry.space_group_name_H-M   'P 1'
#
loop_
_entity.id
_entity.type
_entity.pdbx_description
1 polymer ?
#
loop_
_entity_poly.entity_id
_entity_poly.type
_entity_poly.pdbx_seq_one_letter_code
_entity_poly.pdbx_strand_id
1 'polypeptide(L)'
;MSLGLFASIVGRPPSHSSAPPTRSSLFTEPTRPPAESSLHHPALLTRMVTLRNLKIKTSTCKRIVKELRSYEKEVEKEAAKTADMKEKGADPYDLKQQENVLAESRMMVPDCHKRLETALADLKATLAELKEANEQGAEIGEAESTIAEVEAVVKPTEE
;
A
#
# COMPACT_ATOMS: atom_id res chain seq x y z
N MET A 1 -38.65 -42.02 32.34
CA MET A 1 -38.33 -42.64 33.64
C MET A 1 -36.82 -42.78 33.74
N SER A 2 -36.27 -42.53 34.93
CA SER A 2 -34.85 -42.51 35.35
C SER A 2 -34.01 -41.32 34.86
N LEU A 3 -33.55 -40.36 35.68
CA LEU A 3 -32.98 -40.28 37.06
C LEU A 3 -31.45 -40.19 37.06
N GLY A 4 -30.95 -39.23 37.85
CA GLY A 4 -29.57 -39.08 38.35
C GLY A 4 -28.84 -37.93 37.65
N LEU A 5 -28.69 -36.70 38.16
CA LEU A 5 -28.45 -36.20 39.53
C LEU A 5 -27.24 -36.84 40.22
N PHE A 6 -26.10 -36.16 40.17
CA PHE A 6 -25.05 -36.29 41.18
C PHE A 6 -24.59 -34.89 41.60
N ALA A 7 -24.97 -34.54 42.82
CA ALA A 7 -24.49 -33.42 43.59
C ALA A 7 -23.71 -33.98 44.79
N SER A 8 -22.53 -33.44 45.07
CA SER A 8 -21.80 -33.51 46.34
C SER A 8 -21.03 -32.17 46.43
N ILE A 9 -21.40 -31.15 47.21
CA ILE A 9 -21.52 -31.02 48.69
C ILE A 9 -20.24 -31.47 49.40
N VAL A 10 -19.47 -30.52 49.96
CA VAL A 10 -19.22 -30.26 51.42
C VAL A 10 -18.41 -28.93 51.45
N GLY A 11 -18.86 -27.79 52.01
CA GLY A 11 -18.83 -27.40 53.45
C GLY A 11 -17.38 -27.15 53.93
N ARG A 12 -16.95 -26.10 54.65
CA ARG A 12 -17.51 -24.96 55.42
C ARG A 12 -16.29 -24.12 55.92
N PRO A 13 -16.39 -22.79 56.18
CA PRO A 13 -15.36 -21.96 56.88
C PRO A 13 -15.61 -21.98 58.43
N PRO A 14 -15.06 -21.14 59.36
CA PRO A 14 -14.18 -19.95 59.28
C PRO A 14 -13.11 -19.76 60.42
N SER A 15 -12.40 -18.62 60.35
CA SER A 15 -11.95 -17.68 61.43
C SER A 15 -10.81 -17.95 62.44
N HIS A 16 -9.86 -16.99 62.41
CA HIS A 16 -9.06 -16.31 63.47
C HIS A 16 -8.22 -17.08 64.51
N SER A 17 -6.93 -16.76 64.60
CA SER A 17 -6.32 -16.01 65.74
C SER A 17 -4.77 -16.09 65.76
N SER A 18 -4.16 -15.05 66.31
CA SER A 18 -2.79 -14.89 66.85
C SER A 18 -1.69 -14.25 65.97
N ALA A 19 -1.18 -13.12 66.47
CA ALA A 19 0.01 -12.36 66.07
C ALA A 19 1.15 -12.62 67.10
N PRO A 20 2.25 -11.82 67.13
CA PRO A 20 3.46 -11.75 66.29
C PRO A 20 4.73 -12.17 67.11
N PRO A 21 6.02 -11.99 66.70
CA PRO A 21 6.67 -10.67 66.73
C PRO A 21 7.82 -10.40 65.71
N THR A 22 8.01 -9.11 65.43
CA THR A 22 9.28 -8.40 65.16
C THR A 22 10.36 -9.07 64.30
N ARG A 23 10.58 -8.50 63.10
CA ARG A 23 11.95 -8.39 62.57
C ARG A 23 12.14 -7.05 61.86
N SER A 24 12.89 -6.19 62.54
CA SER A 24 13.57 -5.04 61.96
C SER A 24 14.38 -5.47 60.74
N SER A 25 14.04 -4.95 59.57
CA SER A 25 14.96 -4.87 58.44
C SER A 25 14.65 -3.60 57.65
N LEU A 26 15.47 -2.58 57.90
CA LEU A 26 15.97 -1.60 56.94
C LEU A 26 15.15 -1.50 55.65
N PHE A 27 14.08 -0.70 55.72
CA PHE A 27 13.41 -0.18 54.53
C PHE A 27 14.31 0.91 53.96
N THR A 28 15.26 0.51 53.12
CA THR A 28 15.81 1.44 52.13
C THR A 28 14.88 1.33 50.93
N GLU A 29 13.99 2.31 50.77
CA GLU A 29 13.34 2.52 49.49
C GLU A 29 14.44 2.69 48.43
N PRO A 30 14.51 1.84 47.40
CA PRO A 30 15.18 2.25 46.19
C PRO A 30 14.27 3.32 45.59
N THR A 31 14.72 4.57 45.61
CA THR A 31 14.12 5.64 44.81
C THR A 31 14.06 5.14 43.36
N ARG A 32 12.86 4.73 42.95
CA ARG A 32 12.57 4.38 41.57
C ARG A 32 12.84 5.66 40.78
N PRO A 33 13.81 5.71 39.85
CA PRO A 33 13.91 6.86 38.97
C PRO A 33 12.57 7.00 38.24
N PRO A 34 12.07 8.23 37.99
CA PRO A 34 10.87 8.38 37.21
C PRO A 34 11.12 7.70 35.87
N ALA A 35 10.30 6.70 35.56
CA ALA A 35 10.25 6.11 34.23
C ALA A 35 9.64 7.14 33.27
N GLU A 36 10.40 8.18 32.95
CA GLU A 36 10.17 8.97 31.74
C GLU A 36 10.79 8.22 30.55
N SER A 37 10.26 7.02 30.28
CA SER A 37 10.38 6.42 28.94
C SER A 37 9.04 6.55 28.23
N SER A 38 8.54 7.79 28.18
CA SER A 38 7.60 8.20 27.14
C SER A 38 8.37 8.39 25.83
N LEU A 39 8.81 7.28 25.24
CA LEU A 39 9.23 7.22 23.85
C LEU A 39 8.06 6.79 22.97
N HIS A 40 6.85 7.31 23.23
CA HIS A 40 5.87 7.48 22.18
C HIS A 40 5.99 8.91 21.67
N HIS A 41 7.03 9.17 20.88
CA HIS A 41 7.05 10.35 20.02
C HIS A 41 6.07 10.07 18.87
N PRO A 42 4.87 10.68 18.81
CA PRO A 42 3.93 10.47 17.71
C PRO A 42 4.60 10.74 16.35
N ALA A 43 5.57 11.65 16.30
CA ALA A 43 6.33 12.00 15.11
C ALA A 43 7.07 10.83 14.46
N LEU A 44 7.70 9.92 15.22
CA LEU A 44 8.45 8.80 14.64
C LEU A 44 7.54 7.72 14.04
N LEU A 45 6.37 7.50 14.65
CA LEU A 45 5.37 6.59 14.10
C LEU A 45 4.76 7.15 12.81
N THR A 46 4.43 8.45 12.80
CA THR A 46 3.94 9.17 11.61
C THR A 46 4.97 9.08 10.48
N ARG A 47 6.26 9.29 10.76
CA ARG A 47 7.36 9.13 9.81
C ARG A 47 7.43 7.73 9.19
N MET A 48 7.36 6.68 10.00
CA MET A 48 7.38 5.30 9.45
C MET A 48 6.13 4.98 8.63
N VAL A 49 5.01 5.66 8.87
CA VAL A 49 3.78 5.51 8.08
C VAL A 49 3.91 6.26 6.75
N THR A 50 4.44 7.48 6.74
CA THR A 50 4.60 8.30 5.52
C THR A 50 5.59 7.69 4.53
N LEU A 51 6.76 7.22 4.99
CA LEU A 51 7.74 6.53 4.13
C LEU A 51 7.20 5.21 3.55
N ARG A 52 6.47 4.43 4.35
CA ARG A 52 5.80 3.22 3.86
C ARG A 52 4.73 3.56 2.82
N ASN A 53 3.93 4.60 3.06
CA ASN A 53 2.93 5.08 2.10
C ASN A 53 3.59 5.52 0.79
N LEU A 54 4.71 6.23 0.85
CA LEU A 54 5.48 6.62 -0.32
C LEU A 54 5.90 5.40 -1.15
N LYS A 55 6.45 4.37 -0.50
CA LYS A 55 6.84 3.12 -1.16
C LYS A 55 5.65 2.40 -1.82
N ILE A 56 4.51 2.33 -1.12
CA ILE A 56 3.28 1.74 -1.67
C ILE A 56 2.80 2.51 -2.90
N LYS A 57 2.73 3.84 -2.83
CA LYS A 57 2.33 4.70 -3.95
C LYS A 57 3.30 4.59 -5.13
N THR A 58 4.60 4.52 -4.86
CA THR A 58 5.65 4.29 -5.87
C THR A 58 5.44 2.95 -6.58
N SER A 59 5.24 1.87 -5.81
CA SER A 59 4.97 0.54 -6.39
C SER A 59 3.68 0.51 -7.22
N THR A 60 2.68 1.30 -6.83
CA THR A 60 1.40 1.41 -7.54
C THR A 60 1.60 2.07 -8.90
N CYS A 61 2.35 3.17 -8.96
CA CYS A 61 2.72 3.82 -10.21
C CYS A 61 3.47 2.85 -11.14
N LYS A 62 4.48 2.13 -10.62
CA LYS A 62 5.25 1.13 -11.39
C LYS A 62 4.35 0.03 -11.97
N ARG A 63 3.32 -0.40 -11.23
CA ARG A 63 2.37 -1.42 -11.73
C ARG A 63 1.49 -0.87 -12.85
N ILE A 64 0.93 0.33 -12.67
CA ILE A 64 0.08 0.97 -13.68
C ILE A 64 0.88 1.24 -14.97
N VAL A 65 2.15 1.64 -14.88
CA VAL A 65 3.01 1.78 -16.07
C VAL A 65 3.17 0.44 -16.80
N LYS A 66 3.35 -0.67 -16.08
CA LYS A 66 3.43 -2.00 -16.71
C LYS A 66 2.11 -2.41 -17.37
N GLU A 67 0.97 -2.10 -16.74
CA GLU A 67 -0.36 -2.30 -17.33
C GLU A 67 -0.50 -1.49 -18.63
N LEU A 68 -0.20 -0.20 -18.60
CA LEU A 68 -0.25 0.68 -19.76
C LEU A 68 0.62 0.16 -20.91
N ARG A 69 1.87 -0.21 -20.63
CA ARG A 69 2.79 -0.82 -21.61
C ARG A 69 2.25 -2.13 -22.20
N SER A 70 1.46 -2.89 -21.45
CA SER A 70 0.83 -4.10 -21.98
C SER A 70 -0.27 -3.75 -22.98
N TYR A 71 -1.13 -2.79 -22.65
CA TYR A 71 -2.18 -2.32 -23.54
C TYR A 71 -1.63 -1.64 -24.80
N GLU A 72 -0.57 -0.83 -24.68
CA GLU A 72 0.14 -0.25 -25.84
C GLU A 72 0.63 -1.33 -26.80
N LYS A 73 1.26 -2.39 -26.28
CA LYS A 73 1.72 -3.52 -27.09
C LYS A 73 0.60 -4.28 -27.79
N GLU A 74 -0.57 -4.40 -27.14
CA GLU A 74 -1.74 -5.00 -27.78
C GLU A 74 -2.26 -4.12 -28.92
N VAL A 75 -2.34 -2.80 -28.70
CA VAL A 75 -2.70 -1.84 -29.74
C VAL A 75 -1.73 -1.90 -30.92
N GLU A 76 -0.41 -1.98 -30.66
CA GLU A 76 0.61 -2.13 -31.70
C GLU A 76 0.43 -3.42 -32.51
N LYS A 77 0.17 -4.55 -31.86
CA LYS A 77 -0.06 -5.84 -32.53
C LYS A 77 -1.31 -5.81 -33.41
N GLU A 78 -2.43 -5.31 -32.88
CA GLU A 78 -3.67 -5.23 -33.65
C GLU A 78 -3.57 -4.19 -34.77
N ALA A 79 -2.80 -3.11 -34.58
CA ALA A 79 -2.53 -2.11 -35.62
C ALA A 79 -1.68 -2.70 -36.75
N ALA A 80 -0.61 -3.44 -36.41
CA ALA A 80 0.23 -4.14 -37.38
C ALA A 80 -0.60 -5.17 -38.17
N LYS A 81 -1.42 -5.97 -37.48
CA LYS A 81 -2.34 -6.92 -38.13
C LYS A 81 -3.33 -6.23 -39.06
N THR A 82 -3.89 -5.09 -38.65
CA THR A 82 -4.78 -4.28 -39.49
C THR A 82 -4.05 -3.76 -40.73
N ALA A 83 -2.82 -3.25 -40.58
CA ALA A 83 -2.00 -2.77 -41.68
C ALA A 83 -1.66 -3.89 -42.67
N ASP A 84 -1.25 -5.07 -42.17
CA ASP A 84 -0.98 -6.25 -42.98
C ASP A 84 -2.22 -6.71 -43.76
N MET A 85 -3.40 -6.67 -43.15
CA MET A 85 -4.66 -7.01 -43.82
C MET A 85 -5.02 -6.00 -44.91
N LYS A 86 -4.72 -4.71 -44.70
CA LYS A 86 -4.88 -3.67 -45.73
C LYS A 86 -3.93 -3.89 -46.90
N GLU A 87 -2.67 -4.19 -46.62
CA GLU A 87 -1.65 -4.44 -47.66
C GLU A 87 -1.96 -5.69 -48.50
N LYS A 88 -2.43 -6.77 -47.85
CA LYS A 88 -2.81 -8.01 -48.52
C LYS A 88 -4.14 -7.90 -49.29
N GLY A 89 -4.83 -6.77 -49.22
CA GLY A 89 -6.11 -6.56 -49.89
C GLY A 89 -7.22 -7.46 -49.35
N ALA A 90 -7.27 -7.65 -48.02
CA ALA A 90 -8.34 -8.41 -47.37
C ALA A 90 -9.73 -7.82 -47.67
N ASP A 91 -10.76 -8.66 -47.56
CA ASP A 91 -12.14 -8.26 -47.81
C ASP A 91 -12.57 -7.09 -46.89
N PRO A 92 -13.39 -6.14 -47.37
CA PRO A 92 -13.86 -5.01 -46.56
C PRO A 92 -14.55 -5.42 -45.25
N TYR A 93 -15.24 -6.56 -45.20
CA TYR A 93 -15.88 -7.07 -43.99
C TYR A 93 -14.84 -7.49 -42.94
N ASP A 94 -13.84 -8.25 -43.36
CA ASP A 94 -12.75 -8.70 -42.49
C ASP A 94 -11.91 -7.52 -41.97
N LEU A 95 -11.66 -6.53 -42.83
CA LEU A 95 -10.99 -5.29 -42.42
C LEU A 95 -11.80 -4.51 -41.39
N LYS A 96 -13.11 -4.36 -41.62
CA LYS A 96 -14.02 -3.68 -40.68
C LYS A 96 -14.02 -4.37 -39.32
N GLN A 97 -14.05 -5.71 -39.32
CA GLN A 97 -13.99 -6.49 -38.08
C GLN A 97 -12.67 -6.26 -37.34
N GLN A 98 -11.54 -6.32 -38.05
CA GLN A 98 -10.23 -6.09 -37.46
C GLN A 98 -10.05 -4.65 -36.95
N GLU A 99 -10.62 -3.66 -37.64
CA GLU A 99 -10.64 -2.26 -37.18
C GLU A 99 -11.45 -2.08 -35.88
N ASN A 100 -12.56 -2.81 -35.72
CA ASN A 100 -13.31 -2.81 -34.48
C ASN A 100 -12.49 -3.40 -33.32
N VAL A 101 -11.77 -4.50 -33.56
CA VAL A 101 -10.85 -5.10 -32.57
C VAL A 101 -9.76 -4.10 -32.16
N LEU A 102 -9.14 -3.44 -33.13
CA LEU A 102 -8.15 -2.39 -32.86
C LEU A 102 -8.74 -1.23 -32.05
N ALA A 103 -9.98 -0.81 -32.37
CA ALA A 103 -10.65 0.24 -31.64
C ALA A 103 -10.93 -0.18 -30.18
N GLU A 104 -11.41 -1.41 -29.94
CA GLU A 104 -11.62 -1.95 -28.59
C GLU A 104 -10.33 -1.95 -27.77
N SER A 105 -9.20 -2.39 -28.34
CA SER A 105 -7.90 -2.33 -27.67
C SER A 105 -7.47 -0.89 -27.35
N ARG A 106 -7.70 0.06 -28.26
CA ARG A 106 -7.38 1.49 -28.06
C ARG A 106 -8.22 2.13 -26.96
N MET A 107 -9.47 1.70 -26.79
CA MET A 107 -10.36 2.26 -25.77
C MET A 107 -9.92 1.95 -24.32
N MET A 108 -9.02 0.99 -24.12
CA MET A 108 -8.49 0.64 -22.79
C MET A 108 -7.37 1.59 -22.31
N VAL A 109 -6.60 2.16 -23.23
CA VAL A 109 -5.44 3.01 -22.94
C VAL A 109 -5.80 4.30 -22.16
N PRO A 110 -6.88 5.03 -22.49
CA PRO A 110 -7.25 6.26 -21.79
C PRO A 110 -7.55 6.10 -20.30
N ASP A 111 -8.17 4.97 -19.89
CA ASP A 111 -8.47 4.71 -18.49
C ASP A 111 -7.19 4.49 -17.67
N CYS A 112 -6.22 3.76 -18.25
CA CYS A 112 -4.91 3.57 -17.64
C CYS A 112 -4.17 4.89 -17.46
N HIS A 113 -4.20 5.80 -18.44
CA HIS A 113 -3.60 7.13 -18.30
C HIS A 113 -4.23 7.92 -17.15
N LYS A 114 -5.56 7.96 -17.06
CA LYS A 114 -6.26 8.67 -15.96
C LYS A 114 -5.90 8.10 -14.58
N ARG A 115 -5.85 6.76 -14.46
CA ARG A 115 -5.42 6.09 -13.23
C ARG A 115 -3.95 6.39 -12.91
N LEU A 116 -3.09 6.46 -13.92
CA LEU A 116 -1.67 6.77 -13.77
C LEU A 116 -1.47 8.22 -13.31
N GLU A 117 -2.16 9.18 -13.92
CA GLU A 117 -2.14 10.59 -13.54
C GLU A 117 -2.60 10.81 -12.09
N THR A 118 -3.67 10.13 -11.68
CA THR A 118 -4.17 10.19 -10.31
C THR A 118 -3.15 9.63 -9.32
N ALA A 119 -2.58 8.46 -9.61
CA ALA A 119 -1.55 7.85 -8.77
C ALA A 119 -0.27 8.70 -8.70
N LEU A 120 0.10 9.35 -9.81
CA LEU A 120 1.24 10.25 -9.92
C LEU A 120 1.02 11.49 -9.04
N ALA A 121 -0.17 12.11 -9.12
CA ALA A 121 -0.53 13.25 -8.27
C ALA A 121 -0.47 12.87 -6.77
N ASP A 122 -1.03 11.70 -6.42
CA ASP A 122 -0.98 11.19 -5.05
C ASP A 122 0.44 10.93 -4.55
N LEU A 123 1.32 10.42 -5.42
CA LEU A 123 2.73 10.17 -5.11
C LEU A 123 3.48 11.49 -4.89
N LYS A 124 3.28 12.47 -5.77
CA LYS A 124 3.85 13.82 -5.65
C LYS A 124 3.40 14.53 -4.38
N ALA A 125 2.12 14.44 -4.02
CA ALA A 125 1.60 15.02 -2.79
C ALA A 125 2.33 14.46 -1.56
N THR A 126 2.47 13.14 -1.46
CA THR A 126 3.22 12.52 -0.34
C THR A 126 4.70 12.85 -0.35
N LEU A 127 5.30 13.04 -1.53
CA LEU A 127 6.70 13.41 -1.65
C LEU A 127 6.92 14.85 -1.18
N ALA A 128 6.01 15.77 -1.53
CA ALA A 128 6.05 17.14 -1.05
C ALA A 128 5.94 17.21 0.48
N GLU A 129 5.00 16.49 1.08
CA GLU A 129 4.86 16.40 2.55
C GLU A 129 6.15 15.93 3.24
N LEU A 130 6.82 14.92 2.67
CA LEU A 130 8.10 14.40 3.19
C LEU A 130 9.27 15.39 3.03
N LYS A 131 9.28 16.17 1.95
CA LYS A 131 10.28 17.22 1.71
C LYS A 131 10.12 18.37 2.70
N GLU A 132 8.89 18.80 2.99
CA GLU A 132 8.62 19.83 4.01
C GLU A 132 9.04 19.38 5.41
N ALA A 133 8.90 18.08 5.70
CA ALA A 133 9.39 17.48 6.94
C ALA A 133 10.93 17.28 6.98
N ASN A 134 11.64 17.69 5.92
CA ASN A 134 13.09 17.51 5.72
C ASN A 134 13.54 16.07 6.01
N GLU A 135 12.76 15.09 5.59
CA GLU A 135 13.07 13.68 5.77
C GLU A 135 14.01 13.17 4.67
N GLN A 136 14.95 12.30 5.05
CA GLN A 136 15.84 11.61 4.10
C GLN A 136 15.55 10.11 4.14
N GLY A 137 15.47 9.50 2.96
CA GLY A 137 15.25 8.08 2.78
C GLY A 137 15.54 7.66 1.34
N ALA A 138 15.97 6.41 1.15
CA ALA A 138 16.20 5.84 -0.18
C ALA A 138 14.90 5.80 -1.00
N GLU A 139 13.77 5.72 -0.31
CA GLU A 139 12.42 5.71 -0.86
C GLU A 139 12.09 7.03 -1.59
N ILE A 140 12.62 8.16 -1.14
CA ILE A 140 12.41 9.46 -1.80
C ILE A 140 13.09 9.47 -3.16
N GLY A 141 14.35 9.04 -3.24
CA GLY A 141 15.07 8.96 -4.52
C GLY A 141 14.41 7.97 -5.49
N GLU A 142 13.91 6.83 -4.99
CA GLU A 142 13.17 5.87 -5.81
C GLU A 142 11.83 6.46 -6.33
N ALA A 143 11.12 7.21 -5.48
CA ALA A 143 9.90 7.90 -5.86
C ALA A 143 10.16 8.98 -6.92
N GLU A 144 11.23 9.77 -6.79
CA GLU A 144 11.61 10.80 -7.77
C GLU A 144 11.95 10.19 -9.13
N SER A 145 12.76 9.11 -9.16
CA SER A 145 13.05 8.37 -10.39
C SER A 145 11.76 7.86 -11.04
N THR A 146 10.86 7.27 -10.24
CA THR A 146 9.59 6.74 -10.73
C THR A 146 8.70 7.86 -11.27
N ILE A 147 8.66 9.03 -10.63
CA ILE A 147 7.89 10.18 -11.14
C ILE A 147 8.44 10.63 -12.49
N ALA A 148 9.76 10.73 -12.65
CA ALA A 148 10.36 11.11 -13.93
C ALA A 148 10.02 10.11 -15.04
N GLU A 149 10.10 8.81 -14.75
CA GLU A 149 9.71 7.74 -15.68
C GLU A 149 8.21 7.82 -16.05
N VAL A 150 7.34 8.00 -15.06
CA VAL A 150 5.89 8.09 -15.28
C VAL A 150 5.52 9.35 -16.06
N GLU A 151 6.13 10.49 -15.76
CA GLU A 151 5.89 11.75 -16.49
C GLU A 151 6.30 11.65 -17.96
N ALA A 152 7.38 10.93 -18.26
CA ALA A 152 7.79 10.67 -19.64
C ALA A 152 6.80 9.79 -20.41
N VAL A 153 5.99 8.99 -19.72
CA VAL A 153 4.95 8.14 -20.32
C VAL A 153 3.61 8.88 -20.42
N VAL A 154 3.30 9.76 -19.46
CA VAL A 154 2.02 10.51 -19.41
C VAL A 154 2.03 11.72 -20.33
N LYS A 155 3.15 12.44 -20.46
CA LYS A 155 3.28 13.49 -21.47
C LYS A 155 3.31 12.76 -22.82
N PRO A 156 2.26 12.85 -23.66
CA PRO A 156 2.38 12.31 -25.00
C PRO A 156 3.59 12.99 -25.62
N THR A 157 4.51 12.21 -26.14
CA THR A 157 5.58 12.69 -26.99
C THR A 157 4.89 13.51 -28.09
N GLU A 158 4.88 14.84 -27.95
CA GLU A 158 4.46 15.75 -29.00
C GLU A 158 5.54 15.68 -30.09
N GLU A 159 5.44 14.69 -30.97
CA GLU A 159 6.08 14.68 -32.29
C GLU A 159 5.17 14.03 -33.33
#